data_AF-A0A8T4KTZ2-F1
#
_entry.id   AF-A0A8T4KTZ2-F1
#
_cell.length_a   1.000
_cell.length_b   1.000
_cell.length_c   1.000
_cell.angle_alpha   90.00
_cell.angle_beta   90.00
_cell.angle_gamma   90.00
#
_symmetry.space_group_name_H-M   'P 1'
#
loop_
_entity.id
_entity.type
_entity.pdbx_description
1 polymer ?
#
loop_
_entity_poly.entity_id
_entity_poly.type
_entity_poly.pdbx_seq_one_letter_code
_entity_poly.pdbx_strand_id
1 'polypeptide(L)'
;MRKEAFEKFFNGISKQMTVDLIARKNDGKNYCTSRAVDGKLPVFDALDLFDKTECLVLNDGRVIERSFMLKRPLRVAFFALLTEIESRLYRISEWCNNPIKELNEKNLNDFIRCLLENGNLFSYQTIYKSKKEFREDLKAISAFRNTVMHVTKRFETETDFETVVKRKKQALKLIEALGQILDRQEAVKNGKA
;
A
#
# COMPACT_ATOMS: atom_id res chain seq x y z
N MET A 1 14.12 1.00 -4.44
CA MET A 1 14.39 2.45 -4.49
C MET A 1 14.79 2.98 -3.10
N ARG A 2 15.45 4.16 -2.97
CA ARG A 2 15.61 4.87 -1.68
C ARG A 2 14.27 5.51 -1.26
N LYS A 3 14.02 5.73 0.04
CA LYS A 3 12.75 6.25 0.58
C LYS A 3 12.25 7.49 -0.18
N GLU A 4 13.07 8.55 -0.24
CA GLU A 4 12.70 9.81 -0.88
C GLU A 4 12.42 9.67 -2.38
N ALA A 5 13.18 8.80 -3.06
CA ALA A 5 12.98 8.55 -4.48
C ALA A 5 11.65 7.83 -4.72
N PHE A 6 11.29 6.88 -3.85
CA PHE A 6 9.99 6.19 -3.93
C PHE A 6 8.83 7.14 -3.63
N GLU A 7 8.96 7.99 -2.61
CA GLU A 7 7.94 8.99 -2.28
C GLU A 7 7.70 9.96 -3.43
N LYS A 8 8.77 10.44 -4.09
CA LYS A 8 8.65 11.29 -5.30
C LYS A 8 7.95 10.56 -6.44
N PHE A 9 8.36 9.31 -6.72
CA PHE A 9 7.74 8.47 -7.75
C PHE A 9 6.25 8.22 -7.47
N PHE A 10 5.93 7.79 -6.25
CA PHE A 10 4.58 7.48 -5.84
C PHE A 10 3.68 8.71 -5.85
N ASN A 11 4.17 9.85 -5.37
CA ASN A 11 3.46 11.13 -5.44
C ASN A 11 3.20 11.55 -6.90
N GLY A 12 4.19 11.37 -7.78
CA GLY A 12 4.05 11.61 -9.21
C GLY A 12 2.91 10.81 -9.83
N ILE A 13 2.84 9.50 -9.52
CA ILE A 13 1.77 8.62 -9.99
C ILE A 13 0.42 8.97 -9.35
N SER A 14 0.38 9.17 -8.03
CA SER A 14 -0.85 9.46 -7.27
C SER A 14 -1.55 10.72 -7.80
N LYS A 15 -0.78 11.77 -8.12
CA LYS A 15 -1.30 13.02 -8.69
C LYS A 15 -1.98 12.88 -10.05
N GLN A 16 -1.73 11.81 -10.79
CA GLN A 16 -2.39 11.52 -12.06
C GLN A 16 -3.70 10.73 -11.87
N MET A 17 -3.95 10.23 -10.67
CA MET A 17 -5.05 9.33 -10.33
C MET A 17 -5.98 10.03 -9.35
N THR A 18 -6.74 10.97 -9.87
CA THR A 18 -7.57 11.91 -9.12
C THR A 18 -9.01 11.44 -8.98
N VAL A 19 -9.72 11.97 -7.98
CA VAL A 19 -11.10 11.55 -7.68
C VAL A 19 -12.11 11.96 -8.75
N ASP A 20 -11.80 12.96 -9.59
CA ASP A 20 -12.63 13.33 -10.75
C ASP A 20 -12.79 12.21 -11.79
N LEU A 21 -11.80 11.31 -11.91
CA LEU A 21 -11.80 10.16 -12.81
C LEU A 21 -12.87 9.11 -12.44
N ILE A 22 -13.33 9.13 -11.19
CA ILE A 22 -14.29 8.17 -10.64
C ILE A 22 -15.59 8.84 -10.17
N ALA A 23 -15.66 10.17 -10.24
CA ALA A 23 -16.82 10.94 -9.86
C ALA A 23 -17.96 10.78 -10.87
N ARG A 24 -19.20 10.71 -10.36
CA ARG A 24 -20.42 10.55 -11.16
C ARG A 24 -21.36 11.73 -10.96
N LYS A 25 -22.26 11.95 -11.91
CA LYS A 25 -23.36 12.89 -11.70
C LYS A 25 -24.18 12.44 -10.48
N ASN A 26 -24.54 13.40 -9.63
CA ASN A 26 -25.45 13.14 -8.52
C ASN A 26 -26.78 12.64 -9.10
N ASP A 27 -27.24 11.49 -8.62
CA ASP A 27 -28.52 10.87 -9.02
C ASP A 27 -29.70 11.42 -8.21
N GLY A 28 -29.48 12.45 -7.39
CA GLY A 28 -30.49 13.07 -6.55
C GLY A 28 -30.67 12.37 -5.19
N LYS A 29 -29.79 11.43 -4.84
CA LYS A 29 -29.76 10.85 -3.49
C LYS A 29 -29.32 11.88 -2.46
N ASN A 30 -30.10 11.98 -1.38
CA ASN A 30 -29.71 12.74 -0.19
C ASN A 30 -28.77 11.88 0.66
N TYR A 31 -27.45 12.10 0.52
CA TYR A 31 -26.46 11.47 1.38
C TYR A 31 -26.50 12.12 2.77
N CYS A 32 -26.67 11.31 3.81
CA CYS A 32 -26.78 11.78 5.20
C CYS A 32 -25.49 12.44 5.69
N THR A 33 -24.34 12.00 5.18
CA THR A 33 -23.03 12.56 5.50
C THR A 33 -22.16 12.67 4.25
N SER A 34 -21.79 13.89 3.89
CA SER A 34 -20.95 14.18 2.73
C SER A 34 -19.87 15.20 3.06
N ARG A 35 -18.78 15.18 2.29
CA ARG A 35 -17.69 16.15 2.43
C ARG A 35 -17.28 16.70 1.07
N ALA A 36 -17.19 18.02 0.98
CA ALA A 36 -16.69 18.69 -0.21
C ALA A 36 -15.17 18.47 -0.37
N VAL A 37 -14.72 18.16 -1.60
CA VAL A 37 -13.31 17.96 -1.94
C VAL A 37 -12.98 18.53 -3.32
N ASP A 38 -11.70 18.86 -3.54
CA ASP A 38 -11.19 19.20 -4.88
C ASP A 38 -11.17 17.93 -5.76
N GLY A 39 -11.63 18.04 -7.01
CA GLY A 39 -11.58 16.98 -8.01
C GLY A 39 -10.15 16.49 -8.29
N LYS A 40 -9.15 17.34 -8.07
CA LYS A 40 -7.71 17.02 -8.23
C LYS A 40 -7.11 16.28 -7.04
N LEU A 41 -7.90 16.01 -5.99
CA LEU A 41 -7.44 15.21 -4.87
C LEU A 41 -7.10 13.79 -5.38
N PRO A 42 -5.90 13.25 -5.09
CA PRO A 42 -5.59 11.87 -5.44
C PRO A 42 -6.54 10.88 -4.77
N VAL A 43 -6.96 9.85 -5.51
CA VAL A 43 -7.86 8.79 -5.01
C VAL A 43 -7.25 8.09 -3.80
N PHE A 44 -5.92 7.94 -3.79
CA PHE A 44 -5.20 7.33 -2.67
C PHE A 44 -5.32 8.13 -1.37
N ASP A 45 -5.28 9.46 -1.46
CA ASP A 45 -5.39 10.37 -0.31
C ASP A 45 -6.85 10.50 0.15
N ALA A 46 -7.77 10.54 -0.82
CA ALA A 46 -9.20 10.61 -0.56
C ALA A 46 -9.75 9.42 0.26
N LEU A 47 -9.07 8.27 0.28
CA LEU A 47 -9.45 7.12 1.14
C LEU A 47 -9.60 7.50 2.62
N ASP A 48 -8.76 8.40 3.12
CA ASP A 48 -8.75 8.76 4.54
C ASP A 48 -9.92 9.68 4.91
N LEU A 49 -10.62 10.22 3.92
CA LEU A 49 -11.72 11.16 4.13
C LEU A 49 -13.06 10.46 4.38
N PHE A 50 -13.16 9.17 4.05
CA PHE A 50 -14.40 8.39 4.17
C PHE A 50 -14.68 7.86 5.58
N ASP A 51 -13.79 8.05 6.56
CA ASP A 51 -13.95 7.52 7.93
C ASP A 51 -15.30 7.87 8.57
N LYS A 52 -15.83 9.06 8.27
CA LYS A 52 -17.11 9.58 8.80
C LYS A 52 -18.10 10.03 7.74
N THR A 53 -17.84 9.69 6.47
CA THR A 53 -18.69 10.12 5.35
C THR A 53 -19.00 8.96 4.43
N GLU A 54 -20.21 8.99 3.88
CA GLU A 54 -20.68 8.00 2.90
C GLU A 54 -20.17 8.34 1.49
N CYS A 55 -20.08 9.64 1.19
CA CYS A 55 -19.62 10.14 -0.10
C CYS A 55 -18.74 11.39 0.02
N LEU A 56 -17.98 11.64 -1.04
CA LEU A 56 -17.31 12.92 -1.29
C LEU A 56 -18.03 13.65 -2.42
N VAL A 57 -18.13 14.97 -2.31
CA VAL A 57 -18.81 15.82 -3.30
C VAL A 57 -17.79 16.77 -3.91
N LEU A 58 -17.75 16.83 -5.24
CA LEU A 58 -16.91 17.77 -5.96
C LEU A 58 -17.57 19.14 -6.05
N ASN A 59 -16.77 20.19 -6.28
CA ASN A 59 -17.26 21.56 -6.45
C ASN A 59 -18.26 21.72 -7.60
N ASP A 60 -18.24 20.83 -8.60
CA ASP A 60 -19.16 20.79 -9.74
C ASP A 60 -20.43 19.96 -9.48
N GLY A 61 -20.64 19.50 -8.24
CA GLY A 61 -21.81 18.72 -7.82
C GLY A 61 -21.75 17.23 -8.16
N ARG A 62 -20.65 16.73 -8.77
CA ARG A 62 -20.44 15.29 -8.91
C ARG A 62 -20.14 14.64 -7.57
N VAL A 63 -20.47 13.36 -7.45
CA VAL A 63 -20.37 12.57 -6.21
C VAL A 63 -19.45 11.38 -6.41
N ILE A 64 -18.71 11.03 -5.36
CA ILE A 64 -17.87 9.85 -5.25
C ILE A 64 -18.32 9.04 -4.04
N GLU A 65 -18.94 7.90 -4.30
CA GLU A 65 -19.29 6.92 -3.25
C GLU A 65 -18.12 5.98 -2.97
N ARG A 66 -18.09 5.38 -1.77
CA ARG A 66 -17.09 4.35 -1.40
C ARG A 66 -16.97 3.23 -2.44
N SER A 67 -18.09 2.80 -3.01
CA SER A 67 -18.14 1.76 -4.05
C SER A 67 -17.38 2.13 -5.33
N PHE A 68 -17.29 3.41 -5.66
CA PHE A 68 -16.57 3.92 -6.83
C PHE A 68 -15.09 4.20 -6.57
N MET A 69 -14.67 4.22 -5.30
CA MET A 69 -13.25 4.37 -4.95
C MET A 69 -12.42 3.16 -5.37
N LEU A 70 -13.01 1.97 -5.37
CA LEU A 70 -12.32 0.71 -5.65
C LEU A 70 -12.10 0.46 -7.16
N LYS A 71 -11.97 1.51 -7.95
CA LYS A 71 -11.74 1.44 -9.40
C LYS A 71 -10.26 1.41 -9.75
N ARG A 72 -9.99 1.27 -11.05
CA ARG A 72 -8.66 1.20 -11.64
C ARG A 72 -7.64 2.21 -11.07
N PRO A 73 -7.95 3.51 -10.85
CA PRO A 73 -6.96 4.45 -10.31
C PRO A 73 -6.39 4.01 -8.95
N LEU A 74 -7.25 3.59 -8.02
CA LEU A 74 -6.80 3.13 -6.71
C LEU A 74 -5.99 1.83 -6.80
N ARG A 75 -6.42 0.91 -7.68
CA ARG A 75 -5.70 -0.35 -7.91
C ARG A 75 -4.27 -0.12 -8.40
N VAL A 76 -4.05 0.86 -9.28
CA VAL A 76 -2.72 1.22 -9.77
C VAL A 76 -1.85 1.78 -8.64
N ALA A 77 -2.41 2.59 -7.75
CA ALA A 77 -1.69 3.05 -6.55
C ALA A 77 -1.25 1.87 -5.68
N PHE A 78 -2.14 0.92 -5.40
CA PHE A 78 -1.79 -0.28 -4.63
C PHE A 78 -0.76 -1.16 -5.33
N PHE A 79 -0.86 -1.31 -6.65
CA PHE A 79 0.13 -2.04 -7.43
C PHE A 79 1.53 -1.46 -7.22
N ALA A 80 1.69 -0.14 -7.32
CA ALA A 80 2.97 0.52 -7.10
C ALA A 80 3.53 0.29 -5.68
N LEU A 81 2.68 0.32 -4.64
CA LEU A 81 3.09 0.03 -3.26
C LEU A 81 3.55 -1.42 -3.08
N LEU A 82 2.78 -2.37 -3.62
CA LEU A 82 3.09 -3.79 -3.52
C LEU A 82 4.41 -4.13 -4.22
N THR A 83 4.64 -3.58 -5.41
CA THR A 83 5.91 -3.75 -6.14
C THR A 83 7.09 -3.20 -5.35
N GLU A 84 6.95 -2.06 -4.66
CA GLU A 84 8.03 -1.53 -3.82
C GLU A 84 8.28 -2.41 -2.58
N ILE A 85 7.23 -2.95 -1.95
CA ILE A 85 7.36 -3.91 -0.83
C ILE A 85 8.14 -5.15 -1.31
N GLU A 86 7.72 -5.75 -2.42
CA GLU A 86 8.39 -6.90 -3.05
C GLU A 86 9.86 -6.59 -3.35
N SER A 87 10.15 -5.42 -3.93
CA SER A 87 11.52 -4.97 -4.21
C SER A 87 12.38 -4.80 -2.95
N ARG A 88 11.81 -4.32 -1.83
CA ARG A 88 12.54 -4.19 -0.56
C ARG A 88 12.82 -5.57 0.05
N LEU A 89 11.82 -6.44 0.07
CA LEU A 89 11.98 -7.81 0.59
C LEU A 89 13.06 -8.57 -0.17
N TYR A 90 13.10 -8.44 -1.50
CA TYR A 90 14.13 -9.06 -2.33
C TYR A 90 15.54 -8.60 -1.96
N ARG A 91 15.76 -7.29 -1.89
CA ARG A 91 17.07 -6.71 -1.51
C ARG A 91 17.52 -7.16 -0.13
N ILE A 92 16.61 -7.24 0.84
CA ILE A 92 16.93 -7.74 2.19
C ILE A 92 17.33 -9.22 2.12
N SER A 93 16.69 -10.02 1.27
CA SER A 93 17.05 -11.44 1.14
C SER A 93 18.38 -11.70 0.44
N GLU A 94 18.74 -10.89 -0.56
CA GLU A 94 20.06 -10.98 -1.19
C GLU A 94 21.18 -10.87 -0.14
N TRP A 95 20.98 -10.06 0.89
CA TRP A 95 21.90 -9.92 2.02
C TRP A 95 21.95 -11.12 2.96
N CYS A 96 20.87 -11.90 3.04
CA CYS A 96 20.83 -13.11 3.84
C CYS A 96 21.59 -14.28 3.18
N ASN A 97 22.34 -14.04 2.09
CA ASN A 97 22.96 -15.07 1.25
C ASN A 97 21.94 -16.14 0.78
N ASN A 98 20.67 -15.74 0.65
CA ASN A 98 19.61 -16.58 0.10
C ASN A 98 19.12 -15.94 -1.22
N PRO A 99 19.92 -16.00 -2.31
CA PRO A 99 19.56 -15.43 -3.59
C PRO A 99 18.44 -16.27 -4.20
N ILE A 100 17.26 -15.68 -4.32
CA ILE A 100 16.12 -16.36 -4.96
C ILE A 100 16.11 -15.98 -6.44
N LYS A 101 15.93 -17.01 -7.29
CA LYS A 101 15.87 -16.85 -8.75
C LYS A 101 14.67 -16.02 -9.22
N GLU A 102 13.54 -16.06 -8.51
CA GLU A 102 12.29 -15.39 -8.91
C GLU A 102 11.48 -14.88 -7.70
N LEU A 103 10.88 -13.70 -7.82
CA LEU A 103 9.87 -13.16 -6.90
C LEU A 103 8.49 -13.69 -7.30
N ASN A 104 8.09 -14.84 -6.75
CA ASN A 104 6.73 -15.37 -6.90
C ASN A 104 6.12 -15.66 -5.51
N GLU A 105 4.82 -15.94 -5.48
CA GLU A 105 4.07 -16.12 -4.23
C GLU A 105 4.62 -17.24 -3.33
N LYS A 106 5.13 -18.31 -3.96
CA LYS A 106 5.81 -19.42 -3.27
C LYS A 106 7.04 -18.91 -2.51
N ASN A 107 7.84 -18.06 -3.16
CA ASN A 107 9.08 -17.53 -2.61
C ASN A 107 8.85 -16.34 -1.65
N LEU A 108 7.72 -15.62 -1.78
CA LEU A 108 7.38 -14.49 -0.89
C LEU A 108 7.21 -14.92 0.56
N ASN A 109 6.55 -16.06 0.78
CA ASN A 109 6.39 -16.62 2.12
C ASN A 109 7.72 -17.10 2.71
N ASP A 110 8.63 -17.62 1.89
CA ASP A 110 9.98 -17.99 2.30
C ASP A 110 10.81 -16.76 2.69
N PHE A 111 10.71 -15.65 1.94
CA PHE A 111 11.33 -14.37 2.33
C PHE A 111 10.84 -13.89 3.70
N ILE A 112 9.52 -13.89 3.91
CA ILE A 112 8.90 -13.48 5.18
C ILE A 112 9.44 -14.34 6.33
N ARG A 113 9.55 -15.65 6.12
CA ARG A 113 10.11 -16.57 7.10
C ARG A 113 11.58 -16.24 7.41
N CYS A 114 12.44 -16.15 6.40
CA CYS A 114 13.86 -15.83 6.58
C CYS A 114 14.06 -14.50 7.32
N LEU A 115 13.28 -13.49 6.97
CA LEU A 115 13.32 -12.16 7.57
C LEU A 115 12.92 -12.16 9.06
N LEU A 116 11.97 -13.01 9.46
CA LEU A 116 11.52 -13.12 10.86
C LEU A 116 12.45 -13.99 11.72
N GLU A 117 13.06 -15.01 11.11
CA GLU A 117 13.98 -15.95 11.75
C GLU A 117 15.37 -15.35 11.94
N ASN A 118 15.78 -14.39 11.09
CA ASN A 118 16.99 -13.63 11.30
C ASN A 118 16.80 -12.62 12.46
N GLY A 119 17.30 -12.99 13.64
CA GLY A 119 17.15 -12.22 14.88
C GLY A 119 17.61 -10.75 14.79
N ASN A 120 18.59 -10.45 13.93
CA ASN A 120 19.17 -9.13 13.78
C ASN A 120 18.41 -8.22 12.81
N LEU A 121 17.65 -8.76 11.86
CA LEU A 121 16.94 -7.92 10.89
C LEU A 121 15.71 -7.27 11.51
N PHE A 122 14.97 -8.01 12.33
CA PHE A 122 13.80 -7.47 13.00
C PHE A 122 14.13 -6.31 13.95
N SER A 123 15.32 -6.32 14.57
CA SER A 123 15.73 -5.26 15.50
C SER A 123 16.11 -3.95 14.81
N TYR A 124 16.30 -3.95 13.48
CA TYR A 124 16.61 -2.73 12.73
C TYR A 124 15.39 -1.85 12.46
N GLN A 125 14.18 -2.40 12.56
CA GLN A 125 12.97 -1.63 12.45
C GLN A 125 12.40 -1.26 13.83
N THR A 126 11.76 -0.11 13.92
CA THR A 126 11.16 0.45 15.16
C THR A 126 9.64 0.58 15.07
N ILE A 127 9.08 0.35 13.88
CA ILE A 127 7.68 0.55 13.50
C ILE A 127 6.74 -0.48 14.14
N TYR A 128 7.21 -1.72 14.28
CA TYR A 128 6.47 -2.86 14.80
C TYR A 128 6.92 -3.18 16.22
N LYS A 129 5.94 -3.34 17.12
CA LYS A 129 6.21 -3.64 18.54
C LYS A 129 6.60 -5.10 18.75
N SER A 130 6.24 -5.98 17.82
CA SER A 130 6.52 -7.42 17.92
C SER A 130 6.70 -8.08 16.56
N LYS A 131 7.47 -9.18 16.54
CA LYS A 131 7.60 -10.06 15.37
C LYS A 131 6.25 -10.58 14.88
N LYS A 132 5.32 -10.81 15.80
CA LYS A 132 3.96 -11.30 15.49
C LYS A 132 3.19 -10.29 14.64
N GLU A 133 3.15 -9.03 15.08
CA GLU A 133 2.48 -7.94 14.36
C GLU A 133 3.06 -7.75 12.96
N PHE A 134 4.38 -7.76 12.85
CA PHE A 134 5.07 -7.63 11.56
C PHE A 134 4.76 -8.80 10.61
N ARG A 135 4.76 -10.03 11.14
CA ARG A 135 4.38 -11.24 10.39
C ARG A 135 2.94 -11.18 9.90
N GLU A 136 2.02 -10.69 10.73
CA GLU A 136 0.60 -10.57 10.38
C GLU A 136 0.40 -9.58 9.23
N ASP A 137 1.06 -8.42 9.28
CA ASP A 137 1.00 -7.43 8.20
C ASP A 137 1.62 -7.96 6.90
N LEU A 138 2.77 -8.65 6.97
CA LEU A 138 3.39 -9.28 5.80
C LEU A 138 2.49 -10.34 5.16
N LYS A 139 1.87 -11.21 5.96
CA LYS A 139 0.90 -12.21 5.46
C LYS A 139 -0.32 -11.53 4.82
N ALA A 140 -0.82 -10.49 5.46
CA ALA A 140 -2.00 -9.78 4.99
C ALA A 140 -1.76 -9.07 3.66
N ILE A 141 -0.57 -8.47 3.48
CA ILE A 141 -0.15 -7.84 2.24
C ILE A 141 0.16 -8.87 1.14
N SER A 142 0.78 -10.00 1.49
CA SER A 142 0.98 -11.13 0.58
C SER A 142 -0.35 -11.65 0.02
N ALA A 143 -1.36 -11.85 0.87
CA ALA A 143 -2.69 -12.25 0.41
C ALA A 143 -3.37 -11.17 -0.45
N PHE A 144 -3.26 -9.90 -0.05
CA PHE A 144 -3.85 -8.78 -0.77
C PHE A 144 -3.22 -8.54 -2.14
N ARG A 145 -1.94 -8.90 -2.30
CA ARG A 145 -1.25 -8.82 -3.59
C ARG A 145 -1.99 -9.56 -4.68
N ASN A 146 -2.55 -10.74 -4.40
CA ASN A 146 -3.32 -11.47 -5.41
C ASN A 146 -4.60 -10.76 -5.81
N THR A 147 -5.28 -10.09 -4.87
CA THR A 147 -6.47 -9.29 -5.15
C THR A 147 -6.16 -8.11 -6.07
N VAL A 148 -4.98 -7.50 -5.94
CA VAL A 148 -4.55 -6.37 -6.77
C VAL A 148 -4.00 -6.83 -8.14
N MET A 149 -3.25 -7.93 -8.16
CA MET A 149 -2.50 -8.42 -9.33
C MET A 149 -3.34 -9.29 -10.27
N HIS A 150 -4.24 -10.13 -9.75
CA HIS A 150 -4.97 -11.10 -10.57
C HIS A 150 -6.33 -10.56 -11.02
N VAL A 151 -6.51 -10.59 -12.34
CA VAL A 151 -7.57 -10.00 -13.15
C VAL A 151 -8.89 -10.73 -12.96
N THR A 152 -9.63 -10.36 -11.93
CA THR A 152 -11.09 -10.36 -11.98
C THR A 152 -11.53 -9.11 -11.23
N LYS A 153 -12.74 -8.61 -11.46
CA LYS A 153 -13.27 -7.42 -10.78
C LYS A 153 -13.25 -7.52 -9.23
N ARG A 154 -12.68 -8.56 -8.61
CA ARG A 154 -12.52 -8.82 -7.18
C ARG A 154 -12.08 -7.62 -6.36
N PHE A 155 -11.11 -6.84 -6.83
CA PHE A 155 -10.72 -5.61 -6.13
C PHE A 155 -11.90 -4.64 -6.00
N GLU A 156 -12.75 -4.55 -7.02
CA GLU A 156 -13.92 -3.69 -7.05
C GLU A 156 -15.20 -4.34 -6.48
N THR A 157 -15.31 -5.67 -6.51
CA THR A 157 -16.57 -6.41 -6.22
C THR A 157 -16.53 -7.27 -4.96
N GLU A 158 -15.34 -7.71 -4.53
CA GLU A 158 -15.17 -8.67 -3.42
C GLU A 158 -14.36 -8.09 -2.25
N THR A 159 -13.81 -6.88 -2.40
CA THR A 159 -13.02 -6.23 -1.35
C THR A 159 -13.87 -5.15 -0.69
N ASP A 160 -14.06 -5.25 0.62
CA ASP A 160 -14.68 -4.20 1.41
C ASP A 160 -13.77 -2.97 1.53
N PHE A 161 -14.39 -1.79 1.57
CA PHE A 161 -13.68 -0.52 1.58
C PHE A 161 -12.76 -0.39 2.81
N GLU A 162 -13.22 -0.90 3.95
CA GLU A 162 -12.52 -0.89 5.22
C GLU A 162 -11.24 -1.73 5.16
N THR A 163 -11.29 -2.92 4.53
CA THR A 163 -10.08 -3.68 4.20
C THR A 163 -9.12 -2.88 3.34
N VAL A 164 -9.60 -2.15 2.33
CA VAL A 164 -8.72 -1.33 1.47
C VAL A 164 -8.03 -0.22 2.26
N VAL A 165 -8.75 0.51 3.12
CA VAL A 165 -8.16 1.52 4.01
C VAL A 165 -7.14 0.88 4.96
N LYS A 166 -7.44 -0.29 5.52
CA LYS A 166 -6.52 -1.05 6.38
C LYS A 166 -5.26 -1.45 5.62
N ARG A 167 -5.39 -1.97 4.40
CA ARG A 167 -4.26 -2.40 3.55
C ARG A 167 -3.39 -1.23 3.12
N LYS A 168 -3.96 -0.05 2.88
CA LYS A 168 -3.19 1.19 2.68
C LYS A 168 -2.26 1.44 3.86
N LYS A 169 -2.80 1.46 5.08
CA LYS A 169 -2.03 1.70 6.31
C LYS A 169 -0.93 0.66 6.51
N GLN A 170 -1.27 -0.62 6.34
CA GLN A 170 -0.30 -1.72 6.47
C GLN A 170 0.81 -1.66 5.41
N ALA A 171 0.47 -1.37 4.14
CA ALA A 171 1.46 -1.26 3.07
C ALA A 171 2.47 -0.14 3.34
N LEU A 172 1.99 1.05 3.71
CA LEU A 172 2.87 2.18 4.05
C LEU A 172 3.77 1.86 5.26
N LYS A 173 3.20 1.25 6.30
CA LYS A 173 3.92 0.80 7.49
C LYS A 173 5.01 -0.22 7.16
N LEU A 174 4.72 -1.21 6.31
CA LEU A 174 5.71 -2.19 5.86
C LEU A 174 6.80 -1.55 5.01
N ILE A 175 6.47 -0.67 4.07
CA ILE A 175 7.45 0.06 3.27
C ILE A 175 8.43 0.76 4.21
N GLU A 176 7.92 1.49 5.20
CA GLU A 176 8.76 2.18 6.18
C GLU A 176 9.65 1.22 6.98
N ALA A 177 9.09 0.16 7.56
CA ALA A 177 9.85 -0.82 8.34
C ALA A 177 10.95 -1.49 7.51
N LEU A 178 10.65 -1.92 6.28
CA LEU A 178 11.64 -2.51 5.37
C LEU A 178 12.68 -1.48 4.91
N GLY A 179 12.32 -0.20 4.85
CA GLY A 179 13.25 0.90 4.61
C GLY A 179 14.28 1.01 5.72
N GLN A 180 13.83 1.02 6.97
CA GLN A 180 14.73 1.07 8.14
C GLN A 180 15.72 -0.10 8.16
N ILE A 181 15.26 -1.31 7.81
CA ILE A 181 16.12 -2.50 7.71
C ILE A 181 17.20 -2.28 6.64
N LEU A 182 16.83 -1.82 5.44
CA LEU A 182 17.76 -1.57 4.34
C LEU A 182 18.76 -0.46 4.66
N ASP A 183 18.31 0.64 5.27
CA ASP A 183 19.16 1.77 5.64
C ASP A 183 20.20 1.33 6.69
N ARG A 184 19.79 0.53 7.69
CA ARG A 184 20.70 0.00 8.71
C ARG A 184 21.68 -1.01 8.11
N GLN A 185 21.21 -1.87 7.20
CA GLN A 185 22.06 -2.77 6.44
C GLN A 185 23.16 -2.00 5.71
N GLU A 186 22.81 -0.97 4.93
CA GLU A 186 23.77 -0.15 4.19
C GLU A 186 24.80 0.53 5.10
N ALA A 187 24.39 1.01 6.28
CA ALA A 187 25.31 1.57 7.27
C ALA A 187 26.36 0.54 7.76
N VAL A 188 25.94 -0.71 8.01
CA VAL A 188 26.84 -1.81 8.42
C VAL A 188 27.84 -2.14 7.32
N LYS A 189 27.41 -2.25 6.06
CA LYS A 189 28.31 -2.56 4.93
C LYS A 189 29.34 -1.45 4.68
N ASN A 190 28.99 -0.20 4.97
CA ASN A 190 29.88 0.94 4.83
C ASN A 190 30.77 1.20 6.06
N GLY A 191 30.75 0.32 7.06
CA GLY A 191 31.58 0.47 8.28
C GLY A 191 31.19 1.66 9.16
N LYS A 192 29.94 2.13 9.08
CA LYS A 192 29.42 3.29 9.83
C LYS A 192 28.55 2.89 11.03
N ALA A 193 28.66 1.65 11.50
CA ALA A 193 27.72 1.05 12.46
C ALA A 193 28.34 0.75 13.82
#